data_AF-A0A3N5I0N5-F1
#
_entry.id   AF-A0A3N5I0N5-F1
#
_cell.length_a   1.000
_cell.length_b   1.000
_cell.length_c   1.000
_cell.angle_alpha   90.00
_cell.angle_beta   90.00
_cell.angle_gamma   90.00
#
_symmetry.space_group_name_H-M   'P 1'
#
loop_
_entity.id
_entity.type
_entity.pdbx_description
1 polymer ?
#
loop_
_entity_poly.entity_id
_entity_poly.type
_entity_poly.pdbx_seq_one_letter_code
_entity_poly.pdbx_strand_id
1 'polypeptide(L)'
;TGAPSAFKTVDYKAHEFPGFDYTIQVAPEDCTGCNLCVMVCPAKDKSNPKHKAIDMQPQGPLREVERNNYAFFLQLPEADRATVKPDVKGIQFLEPLFEYSSACPGCGETPYLKLLTQLFGDRALIANATGCSSIYGGNLPTTPYSVNRDGRGPAWSNSLFEDNAEFGFGFRLALDQHREQARALLSHLAPQVGTTLVDELLQADDHSEAGLAVQRQRVVVLKQTLATLVSPEARRLTTLADYLVRKSVWIIGGDGWAYDIGYGGLDHVLAMGQDVNILVLDTEVYSNTGGQQSKATPMGAAAKFATAGKATPKKDLGLLAMTYGTAYVARIAFGGKDTQTVRAFQEAESFPGPSLLIAYSPCIAHGYDLKFGIDQQKLAVESGYWPLYRFDPRRLTKGEPPLQLDSVSSRSDLTQFMRNETRFRMVEHQDPERFRELVSAAQRHNAYRTALYQQLAALVPPTAAR
;
A
#
# COMPACT_ATOMS: atom_id res chain seq x y z
N THR A 1 18.99 -22.95 -21.77
CA THR A 1 19.79 -23.09 -20.53
C THR A 1 21.06 -22.28 -20.69
N GLY A 2 21.10 -21.08 -20.11
CA GLY A 2 22.21 -20.12 -20.21
C GLY A 2 22.49 -19.42 -18.88
N ALA A 3 22.12 -20.07 -17.76
CA ALA A 3 22.33 -19.54 -16.42
C ALA A 3 23.83 -19.47 -16.11
N PRO A 4 24.32 -18.39 -15.47
CA PRO A 4 25.68 -18.33 -14.94
C PRO A 4 25.97 -19.52 -14.01
N SER A 5 27.21 -20.02 -14.00
CA SER A 5 27.60 -21.16 -13.15
C SER A 5 27.46 -20.87 -11.65
N ALA A 6 27.45 -19.60 -11.26
CA ALA A 6 27.26 -19.15 -9.88
C ALA A 6 25.78 -18.85 -9.53
N PHE A 7 24.85 -19.02 -10.47
CA PHE A 7 23.42 -18.78 -10.25
C PHE A 7 22.83 -19.94 -9.45
N LYS A 8 22.59 -19.69 -8.16
CA LYS A 8 22.14 -20.73 -7.23
C LYS A 8 20.63 -20.92 -7.30
N THR A 9 20.20 -22.17 -7.38
CA THR A 9 18.79 -22.56 -7.31
C THR A 9 18.61 -23.74 -6.34
N VAL A 10 17.37 -23.96 -5.92
CA VAL A 10 16.91 -25.14 -5.18
C VAL A 10 15.56 -25.57 -5.74
N ASP A 11 15.20 -26.85 -5.61
CA ASP A 11 13.86 -27.29 -6.01
C ASP A 11 12.76 -26.49 -5.27
N TYR A 12 11.78 -25.99 -6.00
CA TYR A 12 10.60 -25.38 -5.40
C TYR A 12 9.68 -26.45 -4.81
N LYS A 13 9.66 -26.55 -3.48
CA LYS A 13 8.99 -27.65 -2.76
C LYS A 13 7.48 -27.49 -2.57
N ALA A 14 6.93 -26.33 -2.91
CA ALA A 14 5.53 -26.04 -2.64
C ALA A 14 4.66 -26.35 -3.85
N HIS A 15 3.39 -26.66 -3.61
CA HIS A 15 2.48 -27.26 -4.59
C HIS A 15 2.04 -26.30 -5.71
N GLU A 16 2.28 -25.00 -5.55
CA GLU A 16 1.80 -23.98 -6.50
C GLU A 16 2.54 -24.04 -7.84
N PHE A 17 3.81 -24.45 -7.84
CA PHE A 17 4.67 -24.51 -9.03
C PHE A 17 5.47 -25.83 -9.06
N PRO A 18 4.83 -26.98 -9.30
CA PRO A 18 5.50 -28.28 -9.26
C PRO A 18 6.55 -28.38 -10.38
N GLY A 19 7.75 -28.82 -10.02
CA GLY A 19 8.86 -29.02 -10.97
C GLY A 19 9.62 -27.75 -11.34
N PHE A 20 9.33 -26.61 -10.69
CA PHE A 20 10.12 -25.38 -10.85
C PHE A 20 11.31 -25.35 -9.90
N ASP A 21 12.34 -24.62 -10.31
CA ASP A 21 13.44 -24.19 -9.44
C ASP A 21 13.08 -22.87 -8.75
N TYR A 22 13.66 -22.66 -7.57
CA TYR A 22 13.51 -21.45 -6.75
C TYR A 22 14.86 -20.81 -6.47
N THR A 23 14.89 -19.48 -6.50
CA THR A 23 16.04 -18.70 -6.10
C THR A 23 15.60 -17.42 -5.39
N ILE A 24 16.49 -16.89 -4.57
CA ILE A 24 16.39 -15.53 -4.02
C ILE A 24 17.59 -14.77 -4.56
N GLN A 25 17.35 -13.95 -5.58
CA GLN A 25 18.38 -13.11 -6.17
C GLN A 25 18.35 -11.71 -5.55
N VAL A 26 19.52 -11.14 -5.29
CA VAL A 26 19.70 -9.75 -4.84
C VAL A 26 20.22 -8.92 -5.99
N ALA A 27 19.72 -7.69 -6.12
CA ALA A 27 20.32 -6.64 -6.95
C ALA A 27 21.49 -6.02 -6.17
N PRO A 28 22.75 -6.40 -6.42
CA PRO A 28 23.85 -6.03 -5.53
C PRO A 28 24.16 -4.53 -5.58
N GLU A 29 23.89 -3.86 -6.70
CA GLU A 29 24.22 -2.45 -6.92
C GLU A 29 23.13 -1.49 -6.42
N ASP A 30 21.88 -1.98 -6.31
CA ASP A 30 20.74 -1.19 -5.79
C ASP A 30 20.42 -1.48 -4.32
N CYS A 31 21.00 -2.54 -3.74
CA CYS A 31 20.82 -2.86 -2.34
C CYS A 31 21.39 -1.74 -1.44
N THR A 32 20.55 -1.19 -0.56
CA THR A 32 20.95 -0.13 0.38
C THR A 32 21.64 -0.63 1.65
N GLY A 33 21.81 -1.95 1.81
CA GLY A 33 22.43 -2.54 3.00
C GLY A 33 21.62 -2.37 4.29
N CYS A 34 20.30 -2.17 4.21
CA CYS A 34 19.45 -1.85 5.37
C CYS A 34 19.23 -3.02 6.36
N ASN A 35 19.68 -4.24 6.04
CA ASN A 35 19.55 -5.46 6.84
C ASN A 35 18.11 -5.99 7.06
N LEU A 36 17.05 -5.31 6.59
CA LEU A 36 15.67 -5.73 6.85
C LEU A 36 15.37 -7.16 6.39
N CYS A 37 15.79 -7.55 5.18
CA CYS A 37 15.59 -8.91 4.65
C CYS A 37 16.20 -10.00 5.56
N VAL A 38 17.38 -9.73 6.13
CA VAL A 38 18.05 -10.62 7.08
C VAL A 38 17.32 -10.63 8.42
N MET A 39 16.84 -9.48 8.89
CA MET A 39 16.10 -9.38 10.14
C MET A 39 14.80 -10.19 10.11
N VAL A 40 14.03 -10.08 9.03
CA VAL A 40 12.75 -10.79 8.86
C VAL A 40 12.91 -12.26 8.47
N CYS A 41 14.08 -12.69 8.01
CA CYS A 41 14.30 -14.06 7.56
C CYS A 41 13.99 -15.07 8.70
N PRO A 42 12.97 -15.94 8.53
CA PRO A 42 12.57 -16.89 9.56
C PRO A 42 13.45 -18.15 9.56
N ALA A 43 14.11 -18.43 8.42
CA ALA A 43 14.91 -19.63 8.23
C ALA A 43 16.30 -19.48 8.85
N LYS A 44 16.61 -20.39 9.77
CA LYS A 44 17.90 -20.47 10.48
C LYS A 44 18.53 -21.84 10.25
N ASP A 45 19.84 -21.87 10.16
CA ASP A 45 20.61 -23.12 10.18
C ASP A 45 20.36 -23.84 11.52
N LYS A 46 20.09 -25.15 11.44
CA LYS A 46 19.81 -26.00 12.60
C LYS A 46 21.03 -26.16 13.52
N SER A 47 22.23 -26.16 12.95
CA SER A 47 23.50 -26.32 13.65
C SER A 47 24.05 -24.98 14.16
N ASN A 48 23.75 -23.87 13.48
CA ASN A 48 24.16 -22.53 13.87
C ASN A 48 23.02 -21.52 13.68
N PRO A 49 22.18 -21.26 14.69
CA PRO A 49 21.04 -20.35 14.58
C PRO A 49 21.39 -18.89 14.27
N LYS A 50 22.67 -18.50 14.33
CA LYS A 50 23.15 -17.18 13.88
C LYS A 50 23.28 -17.09 12.37
N HIS A 51 23.44 -18.22 11.68
CA HIS A 51 23.43 -18.31 10.23
C HIS A 51 21.98 -18.47 9.75
N LYS A 52 21.55 -17.59 8.85
CA LYS A 52 20.21 -17.57 8.27
C LYS A 52 20.26 -17.92 6.79
N ALA A 53 19.09 -18.14 6.18
CA ALA A 53 19.03 -18.36 4.72
C ALA A 53 19.49 -17.14 3.91
N ILE A 54 19.43 -15.94 4.50
CA ILE A 54 20.00 -14.70 3.95
C ILE A 54 20.76 -14.03 5.09
N ASP A 55 22.04 -13.73 4.85
CA ASP A 55 22.92 -13.02 5.79
C ASP A 55 23.66 -11.89 5.09
N MET A 56 24.06 -10.88 5.86
CA MET A 56 24.84 -9.77 5.35
C MET A 56 26.29 -10.16 5.10
N GLN A 57 26.83 -9.72 3.98
CA GLN A 57 28.24 -9.89 3.61
C GLN A 57 28.79 -8.58 3.02
N PRO A 58 30.11 -8.36 3.10
CA PRO A 58 30.74 -7.27 2.35
C PRO A 58 30.45 -7.40 0.85
N GLN A 59 30.03 -6.29 0.22
CA GLN A 59 29.61 -6.27 -1.18
C GLN A 59 30.77 -6.55 -2.15
N GLY A 60 31.95 -5.96 -1.92
CA GLY A 60 33.08 -5.96 -2.87
C GLY A 60 33.42 -7.33 -3.47
N PRO A 61 33.63 -8.38 -2.66
CA PRO A 61 33.90 -9.72 -3.16
C PRO A 61 32.76 -10.38 -3.96
N LEU A 62 31.51 -9.95 -3.75
CA LEU A 62 30.31 -10.57 -4.34
C LEU A 62 29.76 -9.79 -5.54
N ARG A 63 30.05 -8.50 -5.64
CA ARG A 63 29.42 -7.55 -6.58
C ARG A 63 29.39 -8.07 -8.01
N GLU A 64 30.54 -8.46 -8.56
CA GLU A 64 30.67 -8.85 -9.96
C GLU A 64 29.90 -10.13 -10.29
N VAL A 65 29.97 -11.13 -9.41
CA VAL A 65 29.27 -12.40 -9.57
C VAL A 65 27.76 -12.16 -9.48
N GLU A 66 27.31 -11.45 -8.45
CA GLU A 66 25.89 -11.20 -8.25
C GLU A 66 25.29 -10.24 -9.29
N ARG A 67 26.09 -9.35 -9.87
CA ARG A 67 25.65 -8.50 -11.00
C ARG A 67 25.32 -9.35 -12.22
N ASN A 68 26.16 -10.34 -12.54
CA ASN A 68 25.92 -11.25 -13.65
C ASN A 68 24.72 -12.18 -13.37
N ASN A 69 24.60 -12.68 -12.14
CA ASN A 69 23.44 -13.47 -11.71
C ASN A 69 22.14 -12.66 -11.81
N TYR A 70 22.15 -11.41 -11.36
CA TYR A 70 21.01 -10.52 -11.41
C TYR A 70 20.63 -10.14 -12.85
N ALA A 71 21.61 -9.87 -13.72
CA ALA A 71 21.35 -9.64 -15.14
C ALA A 71 20.69 -10.85 -15.83
N PHE A 72 21.07 -12.07 -15.45
CA PHE A 72 20.38 -13.28 -15.90
C PHE A 72 18.97 -13.40 -15.30
N PHE A 73 18.82 -13.14 -14.00
CA PHE A 73 17.52 -13.17 -13.31
C PHE A 73 16.48 -12.28 -13.98
N LEU A 74 16.85 -11.05 -14.37
CA LEU A 74 15.96 -10.11 -15.05
C LEU A 74 15.48 -10.59 -16.43
N GLN A 75 16.13 -11.59 -17.04
CA GLN A 75 15.71 -12.18 -18.31
C GLN A 75 14.69 -13.32 -18.13
N LEU A 76 14.55 -13.86 -16.92
CA LEU A 76 13.61 -14.94 -16.63
C LEU A 76 12.17 -14.48 -16.86
N PRO A 77 11.25 -15.34 -17.35
CA PRO A 77 9.87 -14.95 -17.55
C PRO A 77 9.18 -14.59 -16.23
N GLU A 78 8.33 -13.57 -16.27
CA GLU A 78 7.47 -13.21 -15.15
C GLU A 78 6.38 -14.27 -14.92
N ALA A 79 5.94 -14.41 -13.67
CA ALA A 79 4.83 -15.30 -13.36
C ALA A 79 3.52 -14.78 -13.97
N ASP A 80 2.68 -15.70 -14.46
CA ASP A 80 1.34 -15.34 -14.93
C ASP A 80 0.48 -14.88 -13.74
N ARG A 81 0.17 -13.58 -13.73
CA ARG A 81 -0.63 -12.91 -12.69
C ARG A 81 -1.98 -13.60 -12.46
N ALA A 82 -2.59 -14.20 -13.49
CA ALA A 82 -3.88 -14.88 -13.37
C ALA A 82 -3.79 -16.21 -12.59
N THR A 83 -2.60 -16.77 -12.46
CA THR A 83 -2.36 -18.05 -11.77
C THR A 83 -1.81 -17.88 -10.34
N VAL A 84 -1.25 -16.71 -10.04
CA VAL A 84 -0.64 -16.42 -8.74
C VAL A 84 -1.73 -16.18 -7.70
N LYS A 85 -1.73 -17.00 -6.65
CA LYS A 85 -2.58 -16.76 -5.48
C LYS A 85 -2.11 -15.48 -4.77
N PRO A 86 -2.97 -14.48 -4.54
CA PRO A 86 -2.52 -13.20 -4.01
C PRO A 86 -2.47 -13.20 -2.47
N ASP A 87 -1.76 -14.17 -1.89
CA ASP A 87 -1.38 -14.17 -0.47
C ASP A 87 0.05 -13.64 -0.28
N VAL A 88 0.51 -13.49 0.97
CA VAL A 88 1.81 -12.89 1.31
C VAL A 88 2.98 -13.48 0.51
N LYS A 89 2.97 -14.79 0.28
CA LYS A 89 4.00 -15.48 -0.49
C LYS A 89 3.81 -15.25 -1.98
N GLY A 90 2.60 -15.49 -2.48
CA GLY A 90 2.31 -15.42 -3.92
C GLY A 90 2.53 -14.03 -4.51
N ILE A 91 2.17 -12.96 -3.79
CA ILE A 91 2.42 -11.58 -4.26
C ILE A 91 3.91 -11.28 -4.49
N GLN A 92 4.85 -12.01 -3.88
CA GLN A 92 6.28 -11.81 -4.12
C GLN A 92 6.76 -12.41 -5.44
N PHE A 93 5.93 -13.23 -6.11
CA PHE A 93 6.16 -13.66 -7.50
C PHE A 93 5.60 -12.68 -8.53
N LEU A 94 4.84 -11.67 -8.11
CA LEU A 94 4.38 -10.60 -8.99
C LEU A 94 5.49 -9.55 -9.14
N GLU A 95 5.71 -9.13 -10.37
CA GLU A 95 6.65 -8.05 -10.72
C GLU A 95 6.36 -6.78 -9.91
N PRO A 96 7.32 -6.25 -9.13
CA PRO A 96 7.17 -4.96 -8.46
C PRO A 96 7.37 -3.83 -9.47
N LEU A 97 6.43 -2.88 -9.54
CA LEU A 97 6.54 -1.69 -10.40
C LEU A 97 6.89 -0.42 -9.61
N PHE A 98 7.45 -0.60 -8.42
CA PHE A 98 8.07 0.43 -7.59
C PHE A 98 9.38 -0.14 -7.01
N GLU A 99 10.51 0.30 -7.57
CA GLU A 99 11.83 -0.26 -7.30
C GLU A 99 12.92 0.81 -7.22
N TYR A 100 13.99 0.53 -6.48
CA TYR A 100 15.22 1.35 -6.37
C TYR A 100 14.99 2.86 -6.11
N SER A 101 14.00 3.19 -5.28
CA SER A 101 13.75 4.59 -4.91
C SER A 101 14.87 5.19 -4.08
N SER A 102 14.96 6.52 -4.06
CA SER A 102 15.94 7.26 -3.25
C SER A 102 15.53 7.39 -1.78
N ALA A 103 14.65 6.51 -1.29
CA ALA A 103 14.21 6.53 0.10
C ALA A 103 15.36 6.13 1.04
N CYS A 104 15.22 6.44 2.33
CA CYS A 104 16.20 6.06 3.34
C CYS A 104 16.37 4.52 3.39
N PRO A 105 17.57 4.00 3.69
CA PRO A 105 17.76 2.57 3.94
C PRO A 105 16.80 2.07 5.04
N GLY A 106 15.94 1.12 4.69
CA GLY A 106 14.95 0.57 5.60
C GLY A 106 13.69 1.44 5.79
N CYS A 107 13.43 2.39 4.89
CA CYS A 107 12.24 3.23 4.91
C CYS A 107 10.94 2.41 5.06
N GLY A 108 10.13 2.74 6.06
CA GLY A 108 8.88 2.04 6.36
C GLY A 108 7.72 2.33 5.39
N GLU A 109 7.85 3.31 4.50
CA GLU A 109 6.80 3.67 3.53
C GLU A 109 6.84 2.79 2.27
N THR A 110 8.04 2.61 1.70
CA THR A 110 8.24 1.97 0.38
C THR A 110 7.70 0.54 0.25
N PRO A 111 7.71 -0.33 1.29
CA PRO A 111 7.12 -1.67 1.16
C PRO A 111 5.62 -1.65 0.85
N TYR A 112 4.87 -0.64 1.30
CA TYR A 112 3.45 -0.50 0.99
C TYR A 112 3.22 -0.09 -0.46
N LEU A 113 4.09 0.78 -1.02
CA LEU A 113 4.04 1.16 -2.43
C LEU A 113 4.44 0.00 -3.35
N LYS A 114 5.44 -0.79 -2.94
CA LYS A 114 5.77 -2.04 -3.63
C LYS A 114 4.58 -3.00 -3.65
N LEU A 115 3.91 -3.20 -2.52
CA LEU A 115 2.71 -4.04 -2.45
C LEU A 115 1.60 -3.54 -3.37
N LEU A 116 1.30 -2.23 -3.35
CA LEU A 116 0.31 -1.60 -4.22
C LEU A 116 0.61 -1.89 -5.69
N THR A 117 1.85 -1.68 -6.12
CA THR A 117 2.25 -1.84 -7.52
C THR A 117 2.29 -3.30 -7.97
N GLN A 118 2.67 -4.23 -7.08
CA GLN A 118 2.57 -5.67 -7.37
C GLN A 118 1.13 -6.10 -7.61
N LEU A 119 0.18 -5.59 -6.81
CA LEU A 119 -1.22 -5.96 -6.91
C LEU A 119 -1.96 -5.26 -8.05
N PHE A 120 -1.71 -3.96 -8.27
CA PHE A 120 -2.56 -3.12 -9.13
C PHE A 120 -1.79 -2.23 -10.11
N GLY A 121 -0.46 -2.32 -10.14
CA GLY A 121 0.40 -1.35 -10.81
C GLY A 121 0.19 -1.24 -12.32
N ASP A 122 -0.22 -2.33 -12.99
CA ASP A 122 -0.48 -2.36 -14.43
C ASP A 122 -1.76 -1.59 -14.86
N ARG A 123 -2.51 -1.06 -13.88
CA ARG A 123 -3.75 -0.29 -14.07
C ARG A 123 -3.93 0.84 -13.04
N ALA A 124 -2.87 1.18 -12.30
CA ALA A 124 -2.92 2.20 -11.25
C ALA A 124 -2.75 3.62 -11.81
N LEU A 125 -3.58 4.56 -11.34
CA LEU A 125 -3.35 5.99 -11.44
C LEU A 125 -3.08 6.52 -10.04
N ILE A 126 -1.92 7.13 -9.83
CA ILE A 126 -1.46 7.59 -8.52
C ILE A 126 -1.47 9.12 -8.48
N ALA A 127 -2.32 9.68 -7.62
CA ALA A 127 -2.25 11.06 -7.16
C ALA A 127 -1.45 11.08 -5.84
N ASN A 128 -0.28 11.71 -5.84
CA ASN A 128 0.62 11.71 -4.70
C ASN A 128 0.73 13.10 -4.08
N ALA A 129 0.46 13.21 -2.78
CA ALA A 129 0.64 14.45 -2.03
C ALA A 129 2.13 14.77 -1.90
N THR A 130 2.45 16.05 -1.79
CA THR A 130 3.84 16.48 -1.54
C THR A 130 4.32 15.99 -0.16
N GLY A 131 5.48 15.33 -0.11
CA GLY A 131 6.03 14.73 1.11
C GLY A 131 7.16 13.77 0.79
N CYS A 132 7.58 12.92 1.73
CA CYS A 132 8.63 11.93 1.45
C CYS A 132 8.29 11.07 0.23
N SER A 133 7.03 10.63 0.12
CA SER A 133 6.55 9.82 -1.00
C SER A 133 6.64 10.48 -2.37
N SER A 134 6.51 11.81 -2.46
CA SER A 134 6.76 12.50 -3.74
C SER A 134 8.25 12.71 -4.01
N ILE A 135 9.06 12.90 -2.97
CA ILE A 135 10.52 13.08 -3.13
C ILE A 135 11.17 11.78 -3.63
N TYR A 136 11.03 10.67 -2.90
CA TYR A 136 11.63 9.42 -3.38
C TYR A 136 10.84 8.82 -4.55
N GLY A 137 9.60 9.25 -4.80
CA GLY A 137 8.72 8.77 -5.86
C GLY A 137 8.82 9.52 -7.19
N GLY A 138 9.41 10.71 -7.23
CA GLY A 138 9.39 11.56 -8.42
C GLY A 138 10.44 12.67 -8.48
N ASN A 139 11.61 12.50 -7.83
CA ASN A 139 12.72 13.46 -7.95
C ASN A 139 13.53 13.21 -9.22
N LEU A 140 13.16 13.92 -10.30
CA LEU A 140 13.78 13.82 -11.62
C LEU A 140 15.31 14.05 -11.57
N PRO A 141 16.10 13.36 -12.42
CA PRO A 141 15.70 12.67 -13.65
C PRO A 141 15.27 11.20 -13.49
N THR A 142 15.31 10.62 -12.29
CA THR A 142 14.98 9.21 -12.06
C THR A 142 13.64 9.05 -11.36
N THR A 143 12.87 8.02 -11.73
CA THR A 143 11.64 7.62 -11.04
C THR A 143 11.71 6.14 -10.67
N PRO A 144 11.27 5.74 -9.47
CA PRO A 144 11.19 4.33 -9.07
C PRO A 144 9.96 3.61 -9.65
N TYR A 145 9.00 4.34 -10.23
CA TYR A 145 7.84 3.74 -10.87
C TYR A 145 8.24 3.21 -12.25
N SER A 146 8.06 1.91 -12.44
CA SER A 146 8.45 1.18 -13.65
C SER A 146 7.23 0.69 -14.44
N VAL A 147 7.47 0.03 -15.56
CA VAL A 147 6.45 -0.63 -16.37
C VAL A 147 6.77 -2.11 -16.48
N ASN A 148 5.73 -2.94 -16.56
CA ASN A 148 5.88 -4.35 -16.84
C ASN A 148 6.29 -4.60 -18.31
N ARG A 149 6.49 -5.87 -18.67
CA ARG A 149 6.85 -6.30 -20.03
C ARG A 149 5.86 -5.90 -21.13
N ASP A 150 4.61 -5.63 -20.78
CA ASP A 150 3.59 -5.13 -21.72
C ASP A 150 3.62 -3.59 -21.86
N GLY A 151 4.59 -2.92 -21.21
CA GLY A 151 4.69 -1.45 -21.17
C GLY A 151 3.64 -0.79 -20.28
N ARG A 152 3.02 -1.53 -19.35
CA ARG A 152 2.00 -1.02 -18.43
C ARG A 152 2.57 -0.82 -17.03
N GLY A 153 2.30 0.32 -16.44
CA GLY A 153 2.70 0.62 -15.07
C GLY A 153 1.92 1.78 -14.49
N PRO A 154 2.21 2.16 -13.24
CA PRO A 154 1.48 3.22 -12.56
C PRO A 154 1.67 4.56 -13.28
N ALA A 155 0.56 5.21 -13.62
CA ALA A 155 0.60 6.62 -14.04
C ALA A 155 0.67 7.48 -12.78
N TRP A 156 1.82 8.08 -12.50
CA TRP A 156 2.07 8.84 -11.27
C TRP A 156 2.07 10.34 -11.52
N SER A 157 1.45 11.11 -10.62
CA SER A 157 1.51 12.56 -10.62
C SER A 157 1.45 13.13 -9.21
N ASN A 158 2.18 14.21 -8.96
CA ASN A 158 2.09 15.03 -7.76
C ASN A 158 1.57 16.42 -8.16
N SER A 159 0.43 16.82 -7.58
CA SER A 159 -0.09 18.19 -7.71
C SER A 159 0.54 19.07 -6.64
N LEU A 160 -0.14 19.29 -5.51
CA LEU A 160 0.37 20.06 -4.37
C LEU A 160 0.32 19.23 -3.08
N PHE A 161 0.61 19.89 -1.96
CA PHE A 161 0.56 19.25 -0.65
C PHE A 161 -0.87 19.16 -0.13
N GLU A 162 -1.66 20.21 -0.39
CA GLU A 162 -2.97 20.45 0.18
C GLU A 162 -4.14 19.85 -0.60
N ASP A 163 -3.99 19.63 -1.92
CA ASP A 163 -5.08 19.33 -2.85
C ASP A 163 -5.14 17.86 -3.31
N ASN A 164 -4.32 16.98 -2.72
CA ASN A 164 -4.09 15.66 -3.30
C ASN A 164 -5.34 14.77 -3.33
N ALA A 165 -6.25 14.92 -2.36
CA ALA A 165 -7.49 14.14 -2.36
C ALA A 165 -8.37 14.54 -3.53
N GLU A 166 -8.56 15.84 -3.70
CA GLU A 166 -9.33 16.47 -4.77
C GLU A 166 -8.70 16.20 -6.13
N PHE A 167 -7.38 16.20 -6.20
CA PHE A 167 -6.62 15.90 -7.42
C PHE A 167 -6.88 14.46 -7.90
N GLY A 168 -6.75 13.47 -7.01
CA GLY A 168 -7.08 12.09 -7.36
C GLY A 168 -8.57 11.85 -7.56
N PHE A 169 -9.44 12.61 -6.89
CA PHE A 169 -10.86 12.61 -7.18
C PHE A 169 -11.15 13.09 -8.61
N GLY A 170 -10.42 14.10 -9.09
CA GLY A 170 -10.45 14.52 -10.50
C GLY A 170 -10.10 13.40 -11.47
N PHE A 171 -9.13 12.53 -11.13
CA PHE A 171 -8.83 11.34 -11.94
C PHE A 171 -10.03 10.39 -12.02
N ARG A 172 -10.70 10.12 -10.91
CA ARG A 172 -11.91 9.28 -10.87
C ARG A 172 -13.01 9.84 -11.77
N LEU A 173 -13.33 11.13 -11.64
CA LEU A 173 -14.35 11.77 -12.48
C LEU A 173 -14.02 11.71 -13.98
N ALA A 174 -12.75 11.94 -14.35
CA ALA A 174 -12.31 11.84 -15.74
C ALA A 174 -12.43 10.40 -16.27
N LEU A 175 -12.05 9.41 -15.47
CA LEU A 175 -12.16 7.98 -15.82
C LEU A 175 -13.62 7.56 -16.01
N ASP A 176 -14.52 8.00 -15.12
CA ASP A 176 -15.96 7.74 -15.26
C ASP A 176 -16.51 8.31 -16.55
N GLN A 177 -16.22 9.58 -16.83
CA GLN A 177 -16.70 10.24 -18.04
C GLN A 177 -16.15 9.59 -19.31
N HIS A 178 -14.87 9.22 -19.32
CA HIS A 178 -14.26 8.51 -20.45
C HIS A 178 -14.87 7.12 -20.65
N ARG A 179 -15.12 6.37 -19.57
CA ARG A 179 -15.75 5.04 -19.64
C ARG A 179 -17.20 5.16 -20.12
N GLU A 180 -17.97 6.12 -19.61
CA GLU A 180 -19.34 6.38 -20.06
C GLU A 180 -19.37 6.69 -21.57
N GLN A 181 -18.52 7.61 -22.02
CA GLN A 181 -18.42 7.98 -23.43
C GLN A 181 -17.99 6.79 -24.30
N ALA A 182 -17.02 5.99 -23.83
CA ALA A 182 -16.57 4.78 -24.53
C ALA A 182 -17.73 3.77 -24.69
N ARG A 183 -18.49 3.52 -23.62
CA ARG A 183 -19.63 2.58 -23.66
C ARG A 183 -20.74 3.08 -24.58
N ALA A 184 -21.08 4.36 -24.52
CA ALA A 184 -22.09 4.95 -25.40
C ALA A 184 -21.71 4.85 -26.89
N LEU A 185 -20.47 5.20 -27.24
CA LEU A 185 -19.96 5.07 -28.60
C LEU A 185 -19.88 3.61 -29.05
N LEU A 186 -19.47 2.70 -28.17
CA LEU A 186 -19.39 1.27 -28.45
C LEU A 186 -20.79 0.70 -28.77
N SER A 187 -21.81 1.06 -27.98
CA SER A 187 -23.20 0.67 -28.26
C SER A 187 -23.72 1.28 -29.57
N HIS A 188 -23.39 2.54 -29.85
CA HIS A 188 -23.78 3.20 -31.10
C HIS A 188 -23.17 2.54 -32.34
N LEU A 189 -21.90 2.12 -32.24
CA LEU A 189 -21.15 1.46 -33.32
C LEU A 189 -21.37 -0.05 -33.39
N ALA A 190 -22.30 -0.62 -32.61
CA ALA A 190 -22.57 -2.06 -32.60
C ALA A 190 -22.86 -2.66 -33.99
N PRO A 191 -23.59 -2.01 -34.91
CA PRO A 191 -23.80 -2.54 -36.26
C PRO A 191 -22.51 -2.71 -37.08
N GLN A 192 -21.50 -1.89 -36.84
CA GLN A 192 -20.21 -1.92 -37.56
C GLN A 192 -19.15 -2.76 -36.85
N VAL A 193 -19.18 -2.79 -35.51
CA VAL A 193 -18.21 -3.52 -34.67
C VAL A 193 -18.61 -4.99 -34.47
N GLY A 194 -19.91 -5.29 -34.53
CA GLY A 194 -20.47 -6.60 -34.24
C GLY A 194 -21.05 -6.67 -32.82
N THR A 195 -22.32 -7.07 -32.73
CA THR A 195 -23.09 -7.07 -31.46
C THR A 195 -22.48 -7.97 -30.40
N THR A 196 -21.95 -9.14 -30.77
CA THR A 196 -21.31 -10.07 -29.82
C THR A 196 -20.12 -9.44 -29.11
N LEU A 197 -19.20 -8.80 -29.85
CA LEU A 197 -18.03 -8.15 -29.25
C LEU A 197 -18.43 -6.98 -28.35
N VAL A 198 -19.44 -6.21 -28.74
CA VAL A 198 -20.00 -5.13 -27.93
C VAL A 198 -20.56 -5.65 -26.60
N ASP A 199 -21.40 -6.68 -26.64
CA ASP A 199 -22.01 -7.25 -25.43
C ASP A 199 -20.93 -7.81 -24.49
N GLU A 200 -19.95 -8.52 -25.04
CA GLU A 200 -18.82 -9.05 -24.29
C GLU A 200 -17.94 -7.98 -23.63
N LEU A 201 -17.71 -6.86 -24.31
CA LEU A 201 -16.95 -5.72 -23.76
C LEU A 201 -17.73 -5.00 -22.66
N LEU A 202 -19.05 -4.88 -22.80
CA LEU A 202 -19.92 -4.14 -21.88
C LEU A 202 -20.24 -4.91 -20.59
N GLN A 203 -20.19 -6.24 -20.64
CA GLN A 203 -20.51 -7.17 -19.55
C GLN A 203 -19.28 -7.92 -19.01
N ALA A 204 -18.08 -7.46 -19.36
CA ALA A 204 -16.84 -8.11 -18.93
C ALA A 204 -16.66 -8.07 -17.40
N ASP A 205 -16.12 -9.15 -16.85
CA ASP A 205 -15.57 -9.13 -15.50
C ASP A 205 -14.32 -8.23 -15.47
N ASP A 206 -14.39 -7.15 -14.73
CA ASP A 206 -13.31 -6.19 -14.54
C ASP A 206 -12.75 -6.19 -13.11
N HIS A 207 -13.06 -7.22 -12.32
CA HIS A 207 -12.62 -7.38 -10.94
C HIS A 207 -11.56 -8.47 -10.74
N SER A 208 -11.43 -9.44 -11.66
CA SER A 208 -10.40 -10.49 -11.60
C SER A 208 -9.24 -10.26 -12.58
N GLU A 209 -8.05 -10.75 -12.26
CA GLU A 209 -6.89 -10.71 -13.17
C GLU A 209 -7.19 -11.41 -14.51
N ALA A 210 -7.89 -12.55 -14.47
CA ALA A 210 -8.32 -13.29 -15.65
C ALA A 210 -9.32 -12.48 -16.50
N GLY A 211 -10.31 -11.85 -15.86
CA GLY A 211 -11.29 -10.99 -16.53
C GLY A 211 -10.63 -9.78 -17.20
N LEU A 212 -9.70 -9.12 -16.50
CA LEU A 212 -8.92 -8.01 -17.05
C LEU A 212 -8.05 -8.44 -18.25
N ALA A 213 -7.41 -9.62 -18.18
CA ALA A 213 -6.62 -10.16 -19.28
C ALA A 213 -7.49 -10.39 -20.54
N VAL A 214 -8.66 -11.02 -20.38
CA VAL A 214 -9.61 -11.23 -21.49
C VAL A 214 -10.11 -9.88 -22.04
N GLN A 215 -10.47 -8.94 -21.16
CA GLN A 215 -10.96 -7.63 -21.58
C GLN A 215 -9.91 -6.84 -22.37
N ARG A 216 -8.63 -6.92 -21.98
CA ARG A 216 -7.53 -6.32 -22.75
C ARG A 216 -7.44 -6.87 -24.17
N GLN A 217 -7.60 -8.19 -24.35
CA GLN A 217 -7.61 -8.79 -25.68
C GLN A 217 -8.81 -8.32 -26.51
N ARG A 218 -9.99 -8.22 -25.91
CA ARG A 218 -11.18 -7.66 -26.57
C ARG A 218 -10.95 -6.21 -27.01
N VAL A 219 -10.28 -5.39 -26.20
CA VAL A 219 -9.92 -4.01 -26.56
C VAL A 219 -8.93 -3.96 -27.71
N VAL A 220 -7.97 -4.88 -27.81
CA VAL A 220 -7.07 -5.00 -28.97
C VAL A 220 -7.88 -5.28 -30.25
N VAL A 221 -8.77 -6.27 -30.20
CA VAL A 221 -9.65 -6.60 -31.34
C VAL A 221 -10.53 -5.41 -31.71
N LEU A 222 -11.13 -4.74 -30.72
CA LEU A 222 -11.92 -3.53 -30.94
C LEU A 222 -11.12 -2.47 -31.68
N LYS A 223 -9.90 -2.15 -31.23
CA LYS A 223 -9.04 -1.15 -31.88
C LYS A 223 -8.69 -1.53 -33.32
N GLN A 224 -8.47 -2.82 -33.60
CA GLN A 224 -8.24 -3.31 -34.97
C GLN A 224 -9.48 -3.10 -35.85
N THR A 225 -10.68 -3.41 -35.35
CA THR A 225 -11.94 -3.18 -36.09
C THR A 225 -12.20 -1.68 -36.29
N LEU A 226 -11.98 -0.84 -35.29
CA LEU A 226 -12.19 0.60 -35.41
C LEU A 226 -11.24 1.25 -36.41
N ALA A 227 -10.03 0.70 -36.59
CA ALA A 227 -9.07 1.20 -37.58
C ALA A 227 -9.57 1.05 -39.03
N THR A 228 -10.53 0.15 -39.29
CA THR A 228 -11.15 0.02 -40.62
C THR A 228 -12.32 0.98 -40.84
N LEU A 229 -12.75 1.71 -39.80
CA LEU A 229 -13.87 2.65 -39.86
C LEU A 229 -13.37 4.09 -39.95
N VAL A 230 -13.92 4.87 -40.88
CA VAL A 230 -13.50 6.26 -41.13
C VAL A 230 -14.29 7.31 -40.34
N SER A 231 -15.32 6.90 -39.60
CA SER A 231 -16.24 7.84 -38.94
C SER A 231 -15.57 8.58 -37.76
N PRO A 232 -15.98 9.83 -37.48
CA PRO A 232 -15.51 10.57 -36.30
C PRO A 232 -15.72 9.81 -34.99
N GLU A 233 -16.84 9.10 -34.88
CA GLU A 233 -17.21 8.29 -33.70
C GLU A 233 -16.23 7.14 -33.49
N ALA A 234 -15.82 6.45 -34.56
CA ALA A 234 -14.86 5.35 -34.47
C ALA A 234 -13.47 5.85 -34.07
N ARG A 235 -13.04 7.00 -34.60
CA ARG A 235 -11.79 7.66 -34.19
C ARG A 235 -11.84 8.06 -32.72
N ARG A 236 -12.95 8.63 -32.26
CA ARG A 236 -13.13 8.99 -30.86
C ARG A 236 -13.10 7.76 -29.95
N LEU A 237 -13.83 6.70 -30.29
CA LEU A 237 -13.82 5.46 -29.52
C LEU A 237 -12.43 4.82 -29.48
N THR A 238 -11.65 4.90 -30.56
CA THR A 238 -10.26 4.41 -30.58
C THR A 238 -9.41 5.06 -29.49
N THR A 239 -9.54 6.37 -29.27
CA THR A 239 -8.83 7.09 -28.19
C THR A 239 -9.32 6.75 -26.79
N LEU A 240 -10.54 6.21 -26.68
CA LEU A 240 -11.19 5.91 -25.40
C LEU A 240 -11.22 4.41 -25.06
N ALA A 241 -10.85 3.54 -26.00
CA ALA A 241 -11.04 2.10 -25.87
C ALA A 241 -10.31 1.50 -24.65
N ASP A 242 -9.16 2.05 -24.26
CA ASP A 242 -8.41 1.58 -23.08
C ASP A 242 -9.13 1.85 -21.74
N TYR A 243 -10.12 2.76 -21.71
CA TYR A 243 -10.96 3.04 -20.55
C TYR A 243 -12.10 2.01 -20.38
N LEU A 244 -12.26 1.07 -21.33
CA LEU A 244 -13.11 -0.12 -21.15
C LEU A 244 -12.45 -1.17 -20.23
N VAL A 245 -11.14 -1.03 -19.94
CA VAL A 245 -10.44 -1.82 -18.92
C VAL A 245 -10.38 -1.01 -17.64
N ARG A 246 -10.92 -1.54 -16.53
CA ARG A 246 -10.96 -0.87 -15.21
C ARG A 246 -9.58 -0.37 -14.80
N LYS A 247 -9.53 0.88 -14.31
CA LYS A 247 -8.36 1.50 -13.71
C LYS A 247 -8.57 1.64 -12.21
N SER A 248 -7.48 1.60 -11.44
CA SER A 248 -7.48 1.73 -9.98
C SER A 248 -6.90 3.08 -9.60
N VAL A 249 -7.71 3.96 -8.99
CA VAL A 249 -7.25 5.29 -8.54
C VAL A 249 -6.71 5.18 -7.12
N TRP A 250 -5.47 5.63 -6.92
CA TRP A 250 -4.77 5.64 -5.65
C TRP A 250 -4.34 7.06 -5.27
N ILE A 251 -4.77 7.51 -4.11
CA ILE A 251 -4.43 8.81 -3.52
C ILE A 251 -3.46 8.54 -2.38
N ILE A 252 -2.19 8.89 -2.57
CA ILE A 252 -1.09 8.52 -1.67
C ILE A 252 -0.55 9.75 -0.97
N GLY A 253 -0.31 9.69 0.33
CA GLY A 253 0.38 10.77 1.02
C GLY A 253 0.77 10.42 2.46
N GLY A 254 1.59 11.27 3.06
CA GLY A 254 2.01 11.11 4.46
C GLY A 254 0.95 11.61 5.46
N ASP A 255 1.23 11.42 6.74
CA ASP A 255 0.33 11.85 7.81
C ASP A 255 0.13 13.38 7.86
N GLY A 256 1.16 14.18 7.56
CA GLY A 256 1.02 15.63 7.50
C GLY A 256 0.03 16.13 6.43
N TRP A 257 -0.16 15.39 5.34
CA TRP A 257 -1.21 15.68 4.38
C TRP A 257 -2.58 15.29 4.96
N ALA A 258 -2.75 14.01 5.28
CA ALA A 258 -4.05 13.44 5.60
C ALA A 258 -4.66 13.93 6.93
N TYR A 259 -3.81 14.21 7.93
CA TYR A 259 -4.28 14.61 9.25
C TYR A 259 -4.44 16.12 9.38
N ASP A 260 -3.61 16.89 8.66
CA ASP A 260 -3.46 18.33 8.79
C ASP A 260 -3.93 19.10 7.56
N ILE A 261 -3.04 19.40 6.60
CA ILE A 261 -3.29 20.42 5.56
C ILE A 261 -4.35 19.98 4.54
N GLY A 262 -4.33 18.71 4.12
CA GLY A 262 -5.26 18.16 3.15
C GLY A 262 -6.46 17.45 3.77
N TYR A 263 -6.65 17.54 5.09
CA TYR A 263 -7.74 16.83 5.75
C TYR A 263 -9.12 17.28 5.27
N GLY A 264 -9.32 18.58 5.01
CA GLY A 264 -10.62 19.08 4.53
C GLY A 264 -11.01 18.47 3.18
N GLY A 265 -10.05 18.39 2.25
CA GLY A 265 -10.23 17.72 0.96
C GLY A 265 -10.43 16.22 1.09
N LEU A 266 -9.62 15.56 1.93
CA LEU A 266 -9.73 14.14 2.23
C LEU A 266 -11.12 13.76 2.78
N ASP A 267 -11.60 14.51 3.77
CA ASP A 267 -12.92 14.36 4.38
C ASP A 267 -14.03 14.50 3.34
N HIS A 268 -13.94 15.52 2.47
CA HIS A 268 -14.88 15.72 1.38
C HIS A 268 -14.89 14.54 0.40
N VAL A 269 -13.72 14.06 -0.04
CA VAL A 269 -13.62 12.93 -0.99
C VAL A 269 -14.15 11.63 -0.39
N LEU A 270 -13.88 11.36 0.89
CA LEU A 270 -14.46 10.23 1.61
C LEU A 270 -15.99 10.31 1.67
N ALA A 271 -16.57 11.50 1.80
CA ALA A 271 -18.01 11.71 1.86
C ALA A 271 -18.72 11.53 0.49
N MET A 272 -18.00 11.73 -0.62
CA MET A 272 -18.59 11.71 -1.98
C MET A 272 -18.93 10.30 -2.49
N GLY A 273 -18.49 9.24 -1.82
CA GLY A 273 -18.88 7.86 -2.14
C GLY A 273 -18.32 7.31 -3.46
N GLN A 274 -17.34 7.96 -4.08
CA GLN A 274 -16.74 7.50 -5.35
C GLN A 274 -15.65 6.45 -5.13
N ASP A 275 -15.45 5.56 -6.12
CA ASP A 275 -14.43 4.48 -6.10
C ASP A 275 -13.01 5.05 -6.23
N VAL A 276 -12.42 5.38 -5.08
CA VAL A 276 -11.02 5.81 -4.93
C VAL A 276 -10.38 5.12 -3.73
N ASN A 277 -9.10 4.76 -3.87
CA ASN A 277 -8.32 4.16 -2.79
C ASN A 277 -7.36 5.20 -2.22
N ILE A 278 -7.32 5.34 -0.90
CA ILE A 278 -6.50 6.33 -0.21
C ILE A 278 -5.50 5.59 0.67
N LEU A 279 -4.21 5.83 0.47
CA LEU A 279 -3.13 5.25 1.25
C LEU A 279 -2.39 6.34 2.01
N VAL A 280 -2.56 6.34 3.33
CA VAL A 280 -1.85 7.23 4.25
C VAL A 280 -0.65 6.51 4.83
N LEU A 281 0.54 6.99 4.49
CA LEU A 281 1.83 6.53 4.99
C LEU A 281 2.13 7.27 6.30
N ASP A 282 1.66 6.70 7.41
CA ASP A 282 1.66 7.38 8.70
C ASP A 282 3.00 7.21 9.43
N THR A 283 3.85 8.23 9.30
CA THR A 283 5.12 8.35 10.01
C THR A 283 4.98 9.11 11.33
N GLU A 284 3.79 9.65 11.60
CA GLU A 284 3.44 10.42 12.81
C GLU A 284 4.24 11.71 13.01
N VAL A 285 4.91 12.19 11.97
CA VAL A 285 5.66 13.46 11.91
C VAL A 285 5.76 13.92 10.46
N TYR A 286 6.06 15.20 10.24
CA TYR A 286 6.38 15.68 8.89
C TYR A 286 7.83 15.27 8.56
N SER A 287 7.99 14.04 8.06
CA SER A 287 9.29 13.42 7.85
C SER A 287 10.19 14.22 6.90
N ASN A 288 9.68 14.62 5.74
CA ASN A 288 10.46 15.29 4.69
C ASN A 288 11.07 16.63 5.14
N THR A 289 10.28 17.43 5.87
CA THR A 289 10.68 18.78 6.30
C THR A 289 11.50 18.78 7.60
N GLY A 290 11.90 17.59 8.07
CA GLY A 290 12.80 17.42 9.20
C GLY A 290 12.11 17.23 10.55
N GLY A 291 10.96 16.54 10.59
CA GLY A 291 10.36 16.00 11.80
C GLY A 291 9.54 16.99 12.63
N GLN A 292 8.69 17.79 11.98
CA GLN A 292 7.70 18.64 12.66
C GLN A 292 6.54 17.82 13.23
N GLN A 293 5.96 18.31 14.32
CA GLN A 293 4.73 17.75 14.89
C GLN A 293 3.57 17.82 13.87
N SER A 294 2.85 16.71 13.71
CA SER A 294 1.56 16.62 13.02
C SER A 294 0.43 16.37 14.02
N LYS A 295 -0.84 16.47 13.59
CA LYS A 295 -1.97 15.94 14.38
C LYS A 295 -1.92 14.41 14.53
N ALA A 296 -1.11 13.72 13.72
CA ALA A 296 -0.81 12.30 13.85
C ALA A 296 0.30 11.99 14.86
N THR A 297 1.10 12.96 15.30
CA THR A 297 2.11 12.75 16.36
C THR A 297 1.44 12.21 17.64
N PRO A 298 1.96 11.14 18.25
CA PRO A 298 1.38 10.54 19.45
C PRO A 298 1.67 11.38 20.69
N MET A 299 0.89 11.14 21.74
CA MET A 299 1.18 11.69 23.07
C MET A 299 2.55 11.18 23.55
N GLY A 300 3.35 12.07 24.13
CA GLY A 300 4.68 11.73 24.65
C GLY A 300 5.82 11.84 23.64
N ALA A 301 5.57 11.86 22.34
CA ALA A 301 6.64 11.99 21.35
C ALA A 301 7.13 13.43 21.26
N ALA A 302 8.45 13.59 21.22
CA ALA A 302 9.09 14.84 20.86
C ALA A 302 9.23 14.99 19.34
N ALA A 303 8.94 16.19 18.87
CA ALA A 303 9.11 16.63 17.49
C ALA A 303 9.39 18.14 17.49
N LYS A 304 9.76 18.73 16.34
CA LYS A 304 9.81 20.20 16.24
C LYS A 304 8.41 20.76 16.54
N PHE A 305 8.35 21.81 17.34
CA PHE A 305 7.13 22.39 17.94
C PHE A 305 6.48 21.58 19.08
N ALA A 306 7.08 20.45 19.48
CA ALA A 306 6.60 19.60 20.57
C ALA A 306 7.76 18.99 21.37
N THR A 307 8.78 19.79 21.70
CA THR A 307 10.05 19.29 22.23
C THR A 307 9.93 18.63 23.61
N ALA A 308 9.02 19.12 24.46
CA ALA A 308 8.72 18.55 25.78
C ALA A 308 7.75 17.34 25.74
N GLY A 309 7.57 16.74 24.56
CA GLY A 309 6.58 15.71 24.31
C GLY A 309 5.19 16.28 24.05
N LYS A 310 4.54 15.83 22.98
CA LYS A 310 3.17 16.25 22.65
C LYS A 310 2.19 15.84 23.76
N ALA A 311 1.44 16.82 24.28
CA ALA A 311 0.51 16.62 25.39
C ALA A 311 -0.85 16.05 24.97
N THR A 312 -1.26 16.24 23.71
CA THR A 312 -2.56 15.80 23.20
C THR A 312 -2.46 14.42 22.54
N PRO A 313 -3.54 13.63 22.56
CA PRO A 313 -3.57 12.35 21.85
C PRO A 313 -3.45 12.53 20.32
N LYS A 314 -3.11 11.43 19.65
CA LYS A 314 -3.15 11.33 18.19
C LYS A 314 -4.60 11.53 17.70
N LYS A 315 -4.81 12.35 16.66
CA LYS A 315 -6.12 12.46 15.99
C LYS A 315 -6.50 11.09 15.43
N ASP A 316 -7.73 10.62 15.65
CA ASP A 316 -8.18 9.31 15.18
C ASP A 316 -8.84 9.41 13.80
N LEU A 317 -8.02 9.54 12.76
CA LEU A 317 -8.50 9.68 11.37
C LEU A 317 -9.39 8.50 10.94
N GLY A 318 -9.02 7.28 11.31
CA GLY A 318 -9.79 6.11 10.93
C GLY A 318 -11.17 6.08 11.59
N LEU A 319 -11.28 6.44 12.88
CA LEU A 319 -12.57 6.57 13.54
C LEU A 319 -13.44 7.66 12.89
N LEU A 320 -12.85 8.81 12.53
CA LEU A 320 -13.56 9.89 11.83
C LEU A 320 -14.12 9.39 10.49
N ALA A 321 -13.30 8.72 9.68
CA ALA A 321 -13.74 8.15 8.41
C ALA A 321 -14.84 7.09 8.58
N MET A 322 -14.78 6.26 9.63
CA MET A 322 -15.82 5.26 9.92
C MET A 322 -17.20 5.88 10.22
N THR A 323 -17.26 7.13 10.67
CA THR A 323 -18.55 7.77 11.01
C THR A 323 -19.47 7.98 9.82
N TYR A 324 -18.93 8.04 8.59
CA TYR A 324 -19.75 8.08 7.38
C TYR A 324 -20.52 6.77 7.15
N GLY A 325 -19.98 5.63 7.60
CA GLY A 325 -20.57 4.31 7.37
C GLY A 325 -20.51 3.80 5.93
N THR A 326 -19.99 4.61 4.99
CA THR A 326 -19.98 4.35 3.54
C THR A 326 -18.57 4.18 2.96
N ALA A 327 -17.52 4.36 3.76
CA ALA A 327 -16.13 4.16 3.35
C ALA A 327 -15.55 2.86 3.95
N TYR A 328 -14.75 2.13 3.17
CA TYR A 328 -13.89 1.08 3.73
C TYR A 328 -12.73 1.72 4.48
N VAL A 329 -12.42 1.27 5.70
CA VAL A 329 -11.32 1.85 6.49
C VAL A 329 -10.49 0.74 7.13
N ALA A 330 -9.18 0.73 6.89
CA ALA A 330 -8.28 -0.21 7.54
C ALA A 330 -7.04 0.48 8.12
N ARG A 331 -6.60 -0.02 9.27
CA ARG A 331 -5.34 0.37 9.89
C ARG A 331 -4.41 -0.83 9.88
N ILE A 332 -3.26 -0.67 9.25
CA ILE A 332 -2.37 -1.77 8.83
C ILE A 332 -0.94 -1.56 9.32
N ALA A 333 -0.23 -2.67 9.51
CA ALA A 333 1.20 -2.70 9.80
C ALA A 333 1.78 -4.08 9.43
N PHE A 334 2.78 -4.14 8.55
CA PHE A 334 3.40 -5.39 8.11
C PHE A 334 3.91 -6.23 9.29
N GLY A 335 4.69 -5.62 10.18
CA GLY A 335 5.24 -6.32 11.35
C GLY A 335 4.19 -6.68 12.41
N GLY A 336 3.02 -6.03 12.35
CA GLY A 336 1.86 -6.44 13.14
C GLY A 336 1.22 -7.71 12.61
N LYS A 337 0.81 -7.68 11.33
CA LYS A 337 0.17 -8.81 10.64
C LYS A 337 0.17 -8.59 9.12
N ASP A 338 1.15 -9.17 8.44
CA ASP A 338 1.32 -9.11 6.98
C ASP A 338 0.09 -9.62 6.19
N THR A 339 -0.49 -10.74 6.61
CA THR A 339 -1.71 -11.32 6.03
C THR A 339 -2.90 -10.37 6.08
N GLN A 340 -3.02 -9.58 7.17
CA GLN A 340 -4.05 -8.55 7.29
C GLN A 340 -3.76 -7.35 6.40
N THR A 341 -2.49 -6.98 6.25
CA THR A 341 -2.07 -5.89 5.37
C THR A 341 -2.43 -6.21 3.92
N VAL A 342 -2.05 -7.39 3.41
CA VAL A 342 -2.39 -7.83 2.05
C VAL A 342 -3.90 -7.88 1.84
N ARG A 343 -4.63 -8.47 2.80
CA ARG A 343 -6.09 -8.55 2.74
C ARG A 343 -6.76 -7.18 2.72
N ALA A 344 -6.26 -6.21 3.47
CA ALA A 344 -6.79 -4.85 3.50
C ALA A 344 -6.64 -4.13 2.15
N PHE A 345 -5.51 -4.31 1.46
CA PHE A 345 -5.33 -3.76 0.10
C PHE A 345 -6.33 -4.35 -0.89
N GLN A 346 -6.56 -5.66 -0.84
CA GLN A 346 -7.53 -6.34 -1.71
C GLN A 346 -8.97 -5.94 -1.40
N GLU A 347 -9.33 -5.89 -0.12
CA GLU A 347 -10.67 -5.49 0.31
C GLU A 347 -10.98 -4.04 -0.03
N ALA A 348 -10.00 -3.13 0.15
CA ALA A 348 -10.10 -1.72 -0.25
C ALA A 348 -10.31 -1.55 -1.76
N GLU A 349 -9.48 -2.19 -2.59
CA GLU A 349 -9.55 -2.01 -4.05
C GLU A 349 -10.83 -2.61 -4.66
N SER A 350 -11.34 -3.67 -4.04
CA SER A 350 -12.60 -4.31 -4.43
C SER A 350 -13.84 -3.60 -3.89
N PHE A 351 -13.69 -2.64 -2.99
CA PHE A 351 -14.82 -1.92 -2.41
C PHE A 351 -15.35 -0.90 -3.43
N PRO A 352 -16.65 -0.95 -3.81
CA PRO A 352 -17.20 -0.04 -4.81
C PRO A 352 -17.53 1.33 -4.20
N GLY A 353 -16.50 2.04 -3.75
CA GLY A 353 -16.61 3.30 -3.01
C GLY A 353 -15.26 3.74 -2.44
N PRO A 354 -15.25 4.74 -1.56
CA PRO A 354 -14.01 5.28 -1.04
C PRO A 354 -13.39 4.31 -0.02
N SER A 355 -12.08 4.14 -0.12
CA SER A 355 -11.30 3.27 0.76
C SER A 355 -10.15 4.04 1.40
N LEU A 356 -9.95 3.89 2.71
CA LEU A 356 -8.85 4.50 3.47
C LEU A 356 -7.99 3.44 4.15
N LEU A 357 -6.72 3.37 3.75
CA LEU A 357 -5.69 2.55 4.37
C LEU A 357 -4.72 3.46 5.15
N ILE A 358 -4.59 3.24 6.45
CA ILE A 358 -3.64 3.96 7.32
C ILE A 358 -2.51 3.01 7.70
N ALA A 359 -1.35 3.21 7.08
CA ALA A 359 -0.21 2.31 7.15
C ALA A 359 0.87 2.84 8.11
N TYR A 360 1.15 2.11 9.19
CA TYR A 360 2.23 2.49 10.09
C TYR A 360 3.58 2.42 9.38
N SER A 361 4.29 3.54 9.32
CA SER A 361 5.49 3.72 8.51
C SER A 361 6.68 4.16 9.36
N PRO A 362 7.54 3.23 9.81
CA PRO A 362 8.81 3.52 10.45
C PRO A 362 9.65 4.56 9.71
N CYS A 363 10.16 5.55 10.44
CA CYS A 363 10.95 6.64 9.90
C CYS A 363 12.20 6.90 10.74
N ILE A 364 13.29 7.35 10.10
CA ILE A 364 14.51 7.77 10.79
C ILE A 364 14.24 8.83 11.88
N ALA A 365 13.18 9.64 11.72
CA ALA A 365 12.75 10.64 12.69
C ALA A 365 12.27 10.04 14.02
N HIS A 366 11.95 8.74 14.07
CA HIS A 366 11.65 8.03 15.32
C HIS A 366 12.92 7.81 16.15
N GLY A 367 14.08 7.76 15.49
CA GLY A 367 15.39 7.70 16.12
C GLY A 367 15.74 6.33 16.68
N TYR A 368 15.57 5.30 15.87
CA TYR A 368 16.10 3.94 16.08
C TYR A 368 16.61 3.37 14.75
N ASP A 369 17.37 2.29 14.79
CA ASP A 369 17.88 1.63 13.59
C ASP A 369 16.74 0.92 12.85
N LEU A 370 16.43 1.39 11.64
CA LEU A 370 15.28 0.93 10.85
C LEU A 370 15.36 -0.55 10.43
N LYS A 371 16.50 -1.23 10.58
CA LYS A 371 16.53 -2.70 10.44
C LYS A 371 15.61 -3.42 11.44
N PHE A 372 15.31 -2.78 12.57
CA PHE A 372 14.36 -3.27 13.57
C PHE A 372 12.93 -2.78 13.32
N GLY A 373 12.66 -2.12 12.18
CA GLY A 373 11.36 -1.53 11.86
C GLY A 373 10.21 -2.51 12.02
N ILE A 374 10.34 -3.73 11.47
CA ILE A 374 9.30 -4.77 11.55
C ILE A 374 9.05 -5.22 12.99
N ASP A 375 10.10 -5.45 13.79
CA ASP A 375 9.96 -5.81 15.20
C ASP A 375 9.32 -4.68 16.01
N GLN A 376 9.67 -3.43 15.72
CA GLN A 376 9.10 -2.26 16.37
C GLN A 376 7.63 -2.04 15.97
N GLN A 377 7.25 -2.29 14.71
CA GLN A 377 5.84 -2.32 14.29
C GLN A 377 5.06 -3.40 15.04
N LYS A 378 5.64 -4.59 15.20
CA LYS A 378 5.01 -5.68 15.97
C LYS A 378 4.77 -5.24 17.41
N LEU A 379 5.78 -4.67 18.06
CA LEU A 379 5.68 -4.17 19.43
C LEU A 379 4.64 -3.05 19.55
N ALA A 380 4.53 -2.16 18.56
CA ALA A 380 3.51 -1.12 18.50
C ALA A 380 2.09 -1.70 18.51
N VAL A 381 1.85 -2.81 17.80
CA VAL A 381 0.56 -3.50 17.80
C VAL A 381 0.33 -4.22 19.15
N GLU A 382 1.32 -4.96 19.62
CA GLU A 382 1.23 -5.74 20.86
C GLU A 382 1.09 -4.88 22.13
N SER A 383 1.56 -3.63 22.10
CA SER A 383 1.41 -2.67 23.20
C SER A 383 0.12 -1.84 23.12
N GLY A 384 -0.76 -2.12 22.16
CA GLY A 384 -2.00 -1.36 21.91
C GLY A 384 -1.78 0.06 21.37
N TYR A 385 -0.53 0.42 21.03
CA TYR A 385 -0.20 1.72 20.44
C TYR A 385 -0.79 1.87 19.03
N TRP A 386 -0.75 0.79 18.25
CA TRP A 386 -1.24 0.73 16.88
C TRP A 386 -2.23 -0.44 16.69
N PRO A 387 -3.51 -0.31 17.09
CA PRO A 387 -4.50 -1.36 16.85
C PRO A 387 -4.70 -1.59 15.35
N LEU A 388 -4.83 -2.86 14.96
CA LEU A 388 -5.12 -3.28 13.59
C LEU A 388 -6.60 -3.57 13.46
N TYR A 389 -7.20 -3.04 12.41
CA TYR A 389 -8.62 -3.26 12.12
C TYR A 389 -8.95 -3.09 10.64
N ARG A 390 -10.12 -3.60 10.26
CA ARG A 390 -10.77 -3.38 8.97
C ARG A 390 -12.26 -3.12 9.19
N PHE A 391 -12.74 -1.97 8.77
CA PHE A 391 -14.15 -1.59 8.72
C PHE A 391 -14.63 -1.74 7.28
N ASP A 392 -15.60 -2.64 7.06
CA ASP A 392 -16.16 -2.91 5.75
C ASP A 392 -17.68 -2.71 5.74
N PRO A 393 -18.19 -1.63 5.11
CA PRO A 393 -19.61 -1.38 4.99
C PRO A 393 -20.42 -2.53 4.37
N ARG A 394 -19.82 -3.36 3.52
CA ARG A 394 -20.49 -4.51 2.87
C ARG A 394 -20.93 -5.59 3.87
N ARG A 395 -20.45 -5.53 5.11
CA ARG A 395 -20.87 -6.44 6.19
C ARG A 395 -22.21 -6.04 6.78
N LEU A 396 -22.55 -4.76 6.75
CA LEU A 396 -23.84 -4.24 7.22
C LEU A 396 -25.01 -4.88 6.46
N THR A 397 -24.86 -5.05 5.14
CA THR A 397 -25.89 -5.70 4.30
C THR A 397 -26.07 -7.19 4.60
N LYS A 398 -25.11 -7.80 5.31
CA LYS A 398 -25.18 -9.19 5.78
C LYS A 398 -25.65 -9.30 7.25
N GLY A 399 -25.96 -8.18 7.90
CA GLY A 399 -26.30 -8.15 9.32
C GLY A 399 -25.10 -8.43 10.24
N GLU A 400 -23.88 -8.25 9.74
CA GLU A 400 -22.65 -8.45 10.51
C GLU A 400 -22.07 -7.10 11.00
N PRO A 401 -21.34 -7.07 12.12
CA PRO A 401 -20.60 -5.88 12.52
C PRO A 401 -19.59 -5.45 11.45
N PRO A 402 -19.58 -4.17 11.06
CA PRO A 402 -18.70 -3.70 9.98
C PRO A 402 -17.22 -3.69 10.41
N LEU A 403 -16.94 -3.41 11.68
CA LEU A 403 -15.59 -3.35 12.22
C LEU A 403 -15.07 -4.74 12.62
N GLN A 404 -13.92 -5.11 12.07
CA GLN A 404 -13.13 -6.28 12.46
C GLN A 404 -11.89 -5.79 13.19
N LEU A 405 -11.73 -6.17 14.45
CA LEU A 405 -10.47 -5.99 15.16
C LEU A 405 -9.54 -7.16 14.84
N ASP A 406 -8.41 -6.87 14.18
CA ASP A 406 -7.43 -7.87 13.78
C ASP A 406 -6.24 -7.96 14.76
N SER A 407 -6.07 -6.96 15.62
CA SER A 407 -5.11 -6.97 16.74
C SER A 407 -5.75 -7.51 18.03
N VAL A 408 -5.00 -8.30 18.79
CA VAL A 408 -5.40 -8.78 20.12
C VAL A 408 -5.22 -7.70 21.19
N SER A 409 -5.84 -7.90 22.36
CA SER A 409 -5.64 -7.05 23.55
C SER A 409 -4.17 -6.93 23.94
N SER A 410 -3.78 -5.76 24.45
CA SER A 410 -2.38 -5.41 24.77
C SER A 410 -1.67 -6.49 25.58
N ARG A 411 -0.60 -7.07 25.02
CA ARG A 411 0.26 -8.10 25.63
C ARG A 411 1.61 -7.57 26.11
N SER A 412 2.00 -6.39 25.63
CA SER A 412 3.31 -5.78 25.90
C SER A 412 3.17 -4.41 26.57
N ASP A 413 4.21 -3.97 27.26
CA ASP A 413 4.23 -2.66 27.95
C ASP A 413 4.45 -1.53 26.93
N LEU A 414 3.55 -0.55 26.92
CA LEU A 414 3.67 0.67 26.12
C LEU A 414 4.99 1.40 26.37
N THR A 415 5.48 1.39 27.61
CA THR A 415 6.73 2.06 27.98
C THR A 415 7.93 1.44 27.27
N GLN A 416 7.92 0.12 27.06
CA GLN A 416 8.96 -0.58 26.31
C GLN A 416 9.00 -0.10 24.86
N PHE A 417 7.83 -0.03 24.20
CA PHE A 417 7.71 0.52 22.84
C PHE A 417 8.28 1.94 22.77
N MET A 418 7.84 2.82 23.68
CA MET A 418 8.27 4.22 23.70
C MET A 418 9.78 4.34 23.91
N ARG A 419 10.35 3.61 24.87
CA ARG A 419 11.80 3.67 25.18
C ARG A 419 12.70 3.14 24.07
N ASN A 420 12.19 2.35 23.13
CA ASN A 420 12.98 1.93 21.96
C ASN A 420 13.26 3.10 21.00
N GLU A 421 12.51 4.20 21.08
CA GLU A 421 12.59 5.30 20.11
C GLU A 421 13.13 6.56 20.77
N THR A 422 14.11 7.20 20.12
CA THR A 422 14.72 8.43 20.65
C THR A 422 13.72 9.57 20.78
N ARG A 423 12.69 9.63 19.92
CA ARG A 423 11.63 10.65 20.03
C ARG A 423 10.89 10.64 21.37
N PHE A 424 10.83 9.52 22.10
CA PHE A 424 10.28 9.48 23.45
C PHE A 424 11.36 9.56 24.53
N ARG A 425 12.51 8.88 24.33
CA ARG A 425 13.63 8.92 25.29
C ARG A 425 14.17 10.32 25.54
N MET A 426 14.12 11.20 24.54
CA MET A 426 14.54 12.60 24.72
C MET A 426 13.67 13.32 25.75
N VAL A 427 12.36 13.04 25.79
CA VAL A 427 11.46 13.58 26.83
C VAL A 427 11.80 12.99 28.18
N GLU A 428 12.00 11.67 28.27
CA GLU A 428 12.42 11.00 29.52
C GLU A 428 13.73 11.55 30.07
N HIS A 429 14.71 11.81 29.21
CA HIS A 429 15.99 12.37 29.61
C HIS A 429 15.90 13.84 30.06
N GLN A 430 15.08 14.64 29.38
CA GLN A 430 14.90 16.05 29.73
C GLN A 430 14.08 16.24 31.00
N ASP A 431 12.99 15.47 31.13
CA ASP A 431 12.05 15.57 32.24
C ASP A 431 11.40 14.18 32.52
N PRO A 432 12.01 13.38 33.43
CA PRO A 432 11.50 12.06 33.79
C PRO A 432 10.11 12.07 34.44
N GLU A 433 9.73 13.16 35.12
CA GLU A 433 8.41 13.28 35.75
C GLU A 433 7.35 13.49 34.68
N ARG A 434 7.58 14.44 33.77
CA ARG A 434 6.72 14.70 32.63
C ARG A 434 6.57 13.47 31.74
N PHE A 435 7.66 12.73 31.50
CA PHE A 435 7.59 11.49 30.73
C PHE A 435 6.67 10.47 31.40
N ARG A 436 6.78 10.26 32.72
CA ARG A 436 5.87 9.36 33.46
C ARG A 436 4.41 9.80 33.36
N GLU A 437 4.13 11.10 33.45
CA GLU A 437 2.78 11.64 33.27
C GLU A 437 2.23 11.35 31.87
N LEU A 438 3.03 11.61 30.83
CA LEU A 438 2.65 11.41 29.43
C LEU A 438 2.46 9.93 29.09
N VAL A 439 3.33 9.04 29.59
CA VAL A 439 3.16 7.58 29.46
C VAL A 439 1.86 7.14 30.11
N SER A 440 1.59 7.57 31.34
CA SER A 440 0.36 7.23 32.06
C SER A 440 -0.89 7.73 31.33
N ALA A 441 -0.84 8.95 30.79
CA ALA A 441 -1.94 9.51 29.99
C ALA A 441 -2.12 8.77 28.65
N ALA A 442 -1.03 8.37 27.99
CA ALA A 442 -1.07 7.59 26.76
C ALA A 442 -1.64 6.18 27.01
N GLN A 443 -1.28 5.53 28.11
CA GLN A 443 -1.85 4.24 28.52
C GLN A 443 -3.37 4.35 28.73
N ARG A 444 -3.85 5.36 29.46
CA ARG A 444 -5.29 5.60 29.64
C ARG A 444 -6.00 5.83 28.29
N HIS A 445 -5.40 6.63 27.41
CA HIS A 445 -5.98 6.91 26.09
C HIS A 445 -6.02 5.65 25.21
N ASN A 446 -4.96 4.85 25.18
CA ASN A 446 -4.93 3.58 24.43
C ASN A 446 -5.96 2.59 24.96
N ALA A 447 -6.12 2.50 26.28
CA ALA A 447 -7.15 1.65 26.90
C ALA A 447 -8.57 2.11 26.51
N TYR A 448 -8.85 3.41 26.58
CA TYR A 448 -10.12 3.98 26.14
C TYR A 448 -10.41 3.70 24.65
N ARG A 449 -9.45 3.97 23.76
CA ARG A 449 -9.59 3.72 22.32
C ARG A 449 -9.83 2.24 22.01
N THR A 450 -9.13 1.35 22.72
CA THR A 450 -9.32 -0.09 22.57
C THR A 450 -10.73 -0.50 22.98
N ALA A 451 -11.22 -0.02 24.13
CA ALA A 451 -12.58 -0.30 24.58
C ALA A 451 -13.63 0.24 23.61
N LEU A 452 -13.43 1.44 23.06
CA LEU A 452 -14.31 2.02 22.04
C LEU A 452 -14.37 1.12 20.78
N TYR A 453 -13.23 0.71 20.24
CA TYR A 453 -13.25 -0.16 19.06
C TYR A 453 -13.81 -1.55 19.36
N GLN A 454 -13.65 -2.08 20.57
CA GLN A 454 -14.29 -3.34 20.97
C GLN A 454 -15.81 -3.21 20.97
N GLN A 455 -16.36 -2.09 21.45
CA GLN A 455 -17.79 -1.82 21.37
C GLN A 455 -18.26 -1.69 19.91
N LEU A 456 -17.51 -0.95 19.08
CA LEU A 456 -17.83 -0.81 17.65
C LEU A 456 -17.76 -2.15 16.89
N ALA A 457 -16.84 -3.04 17.24
CA ALA A 457 -16.72 -4.37 16.66
C ALA A 457 -17.83 -5.33 17.10
N ALA A 458 -18.52 -5.01 18.21
CA ALA A 458 -19.70 -5.73 18.68
C ALA A 458 -21.02 -5.10 18.19
N LEU A 459 -20.97 -3.91 17.57
CA LEU A 459 -22.16 -3.21 17.12
C LEU A 459 -22.76 -3.92 15.91
N VAL A 460 -23.89 -4.60 16.13
CA VAL A 460 -24.76 -5.09 15.06
C VAL A 460 -25.81 -4.01 14.81
N PRO A 461 -25.85 -3.39 13.62
CA PRO A 461 -26.89 -2.42 13.30
C PRO A 461 -28.26 -3.11 13.29
N PRO A 462 -29.34 -2.43 13.71
CA PRO A 462 -30.68 -2.96 13.54
C PRO A 462 -30.91 -3.22 12.04
N THR A 463 -31.28 -4.45 11.67
CA THR A 463 -31.75 -4.76 10.32
C THR A 463 -32.87 -3.80 9.98
N ALA A 464 -32.72 -3.04 8.89
CA ALA A 464 -33.82 -2.26 8.34
C ALA A 464 -35.01 -3.19 8.18
N ALA A 465 -36.12 -2.90 8.89
CA ALA A 465 -37.37 -3.61 8.67
C ALA A 465 -37.72 -3.46 7.19
N ARG A 466 -37.88 -4.59 6.51
CA ARG A 466 -38.20 -4.64 5.07
C ARG A 466 -39.50 -3.93 4.75
#